data_AF-A0A535B5D2-F1
#
_entry.id   AF-A0A535B5D2-F1
#
_cell.length_a   1.000
_cell.length_b   1.000
_cell.length_c   1.000
_cell.angle_alpha   90.00
_cell.angle_beta   90.00
_cell.angle_gamma   90.00
#
_symmetry.space_group_name_H-M   'P 1'
#
loop_
_entity.id
_entity.type
_entity.pdbx_description
1 polymer ?
#
loop_
_entity_poly.entity_id
_entity_poly.type
_entity_poly.pdbx_seq_one_letter_code
_entity_poly.pdbx_strand_id
1 'polypeptide(L)'
;MSEAAAIHAVVEPQESPLTPESWGKLGMWLFLAGDAMSFGCLIVGYGILRHASANWPVPKDVLGINLTAFMTFLLIVSSVTMVLSLSAIQKHDMARFKKFLGLTILGGLIFLGCQAYEWTHLITERLPEVGLSFSTHLFATTFFILTGFHGMHVTGGVIYNSCVLAAVTRGRYEAKHVEIAGLYWHFVDLVWILIFTFVYLL
;
A
#
# COMPACT_ATOMS: atom_id res chain seq x y z
N MET A 1 -25.02 -29.51 47.60
CA MET A 1 -24.92 -29.87 46.17
C MET A 1 -24.81 -28.59 45.37
N SER A 2 -23.65 -28.43 44.70
CA SER A 2 -23.31 -27.52 43.61
C SER A 2 -23.45 -25.99 43.79
N GLU A 3 -22.35 -25.33 44.19
CA GLU A 3 -22.06 -23.96 43.76
C GLU A 3 -21.78 -23.98 42.26
N ALA A 4 -22.64 -23.32 41.47
CA ALA A 4 -22.41 -23.12 40.05
C ALA A 4 -21.49 -21.90 39.87
N ALA A 5 -20.23 -22.16 39.52
CA ALA A 5 -19.27 -21.13 39.13
C ALA A 5 -19.73 -20.46 37.82
N ALA A 6 -20.20 -19.22 37.93
CA ALA A 6 -20.45 -18.37 36.78
C ALA A 6 -19.10 -17.98 36.16
N ILE A 7 -18.83 -18.49 34.96
CA ILE A 7 -17.69 -18.12 34.15
C ILE A 7 -17.95 -16.69 33.64
N HIS A 8 -17.41 -15.69 34.33
CA HIS A 8 -17.38 -14.33 33.81
C HIS A 8 -16.51 -14.32 32.56
N ALA A 9 -17.13 -14.29 31.39
CA ALA A 9 -16.45 -13.89 30.17
C ALA A 9 -15.86 -12.50 30.41
N VAL A 10 -14.53 -12.40 30.43
CA VAL A 10 -13.84 -11.13 30.40
C VAL A 10 -14.21 -10.49 29.07
N VAL A 11 -15.18 -9.58 29.09
CA VAL A 11 -15.45 -8.70 27.96
C VAL A 11 -14.24 -7.80 27.87
N GLU A 12 -13.37 -8.03 26.89
CA GLU A 12 -12.29 -7.07 26.60
C GLU A 12 -12.93 -5.70 26.40
N PRO A 13 -12.47 -4.65 27.10
CA PRO A 13 -13.02 -3.32 26.93
C PRO A 13 -12.92 -2.96 25.45
N GLN A 14 -14.07 -2.74 24.81
CA GLN A 14 -14.08 -2.24 23.44
C GLN A 14 -13.42 -0.86 23.47
N GLU A 15 -12.23 -0.73 22.88
CA GLU A 15 -11.52 0.54 22.86
C GLU A 15 -12.42 1.62 22.24
N SER A 16 -12.80 2.61 23.04
CA SER A 16 -13.61 3.72 22.57
C SER A 16 -12.71 4.63 21.73
N PRO A 17 -13.12 5.05 20.51
CA PRO A 17 -12.31 5.86 19.60
C PRO A 17 -11.88 7.24 20.15
N LEU A 18 -12.40 7.64 21.33
CA LEU A 18 -12.22 8.95 21.93
C LEU A 18 -11.30 8.94 23.17
N THR A 19 -10.70 7.80 23.52
CA THR A 19 -9.74 7.73 24.64
C THR A 19 -8.31 8.07 24.19
N PRO A 20 -7.47 8.66 25.06
CA PRO A 20 -6.09 9.04 24.70
C PRO A 20 -5.24 7.89 24.14
N GLU A 21 -5.47 6.64 24.55
CA GLU A 21 -4.75 5.48 24.01
C GLU A 21 -5.02 5.19 22.52
N SER A 22 -6.18 5.61 21.98
CA SER A 22 -6.60 5.31 20.60
C SER A 22 -6.31 6.44 19.59
N TRP A 23 -5.80 7.59 20.05
CA TRP A 23 -5.61 8.79 19.21
C TRP A 23 -4.68 8.56 18.01
N GLY A 24 -3.64 7.73 18.16
CA GLY A 24 -2.76 7.38 17.05
C GLY A 24 -3.48 6.62 15.93
N LYS A 25 -4.37 5.70 16.31
CA LYS A 25 -5.18 4.91 15.38
C LYS A 25 -6.26 5.75 14.73
N LEU A 26 -6.93 6.61 15.50
CA LEU A 26 -7.90 7.58 14.96
C LEU A 26 -7.23 8.54 13.96
N GLY A 27 -6.07 9.11 14.31
CA GLY A 27 -5.30 9.98 13.43
C GLY A 27 -4.90 9.29 12.13
N MET A 28 -4.50 8.01 12.20
CA MET A 28 -4.22 7.21 11.01
C MET A 28 -5.47 7.03 10.15
N TRP A 29 -6.62 6.64 10.72
CA TRP A 29 -7.85 6.48 9.94
C TRP A 29 -8.30 7.79 9.26
N LEU A 30 -8.18 8.94 9.93
CA LEU A 30 -8.47 10.24 9.34
C LEU A 30 -7.51 10.57 8.19
N PHE A 31 -6.23 10.29 8.37
CA PHE A 31 -5.23 10.42 7.29
C PHE A 31 -5.58 9.52 6.10
N LEU A 32 -5.87 8.23 6.33
CA LEU A 32 -6.24 7.28 5.28
C LEU A 32 -7.52 7.66 4.56
N ALA A 33 -8.52 8.21 5.26
CA ALA A 33 -9.74 8.71 4.65
C ALA A 33 -9.46 9.88 3.69
N GLY A 34 -8.62 10.84 4.12
CA GLY A 34 -8.20 11.94 3.25
C GLY A 34 -7.40 11.47 2.03
N ASP A 35 -6.53 10.49 2.23
CA ASP A 35 -5.71 9.94 1.15
C ASP A 35 -6.55 9.10 0.16
N ALA A 36 -7.54 8.35 0.68
CA ALA A 36 -8.52 7.64 -0.14
C ALA A 36 -9.31 8.57 -1.06
N MET A 37 -9.68 9.76 -0.57
CA MET A 37 -10.33 10.79 -1.40
C MET A 37 -9.38 11.30 -2.49
N SER A 38 -8.10 11.53 -2.16
CA SER A 38 -7.09 11.98 -3.13
C SER A 38 -6.89 10.96 -4.26
N PHE A 39 -6.70 9.67 -3.94
CA PHE A 39 -6.63 8.61 -4.93
C PHE A 39 -7.93 8.42 -5.70
N GLY A 40 -9.09 8.51 -5.03
CA GLY A 40 -10.40 8.43 -5.66
C GLY A 40 -10.58 9.50 -6.74
N CYS A 41 -10.20 10.74 -6.45
CA CYS A 41 -10.21 11.84 -7.42
C CYS A 41 -9.30 11.56 -8.63
N LEU A 42 -8.08 11.05 -8.41
CA LEU A 42 -7.16 10.72 -9.50
C LEU A 42 -7.67 9.58 -10.38
N ILE A 43 -8.23 8.52 -9.79
CA ILE A 43 -8.77 7.36 -10.52
C ILE A 43 -10.03 7.76 -11.31
N VAL A 44 -10.95 8.50 -10.70
CA VAL A 44 -12.15 9.00 -11.39
C VAL A 44 -11.76 9.97 -12.51
N GLY A 45 -10.80 10.87 -12.26
CA GLY A 45 -10.26 11.78 -13.28
C GLY A 45 -9.66 11.03 -14.47
N TYR A 46 -8.86 9.99 -14.22
CA TYR A 46 -8.35 9.09 -15.26
C TYR A 46 -9.50 8.47 -16.07
N GLY A 47 -10.52 7.92 -15.40
CA GLY A 47 -11.67 7.31 -16.04
C GLY A 47 -12.47 8.26 -16.93
N ILE A 48 -12.70 9.49 -16.47
CA ILE A 48 -13.40 10.53 -17.25
C ILE A 48 -12.58 10.91 -18.49
N LEU A 49 -11.27 11.16 -18.33
CA LEU A 49 -10.39 11.52 -19.44
C LEU A 49 -10.28 10.39 -20.46
N ARG A 50 -10.23 9.13 -20.01
CA ARG A 50 -10.28 7.95 -20.87
C ARG A 50 -11.58 7.90 -21.68
N HIS A 51 -12.73 8.06 -21.02
CA HIS A 51 -14.03 8.01 -21.68
C HIS A 51 -14.23 9.14 -22.69
N ALA A 52 -13.72 10.34 -22.39
CA ALA A 52 -13.85 11.51 -23.25
C ALA A 52 -12.86 11.52 -24.45
N SER A 53 -11.85 10.66 -24.45
CA SER A 53 -10.80 10.65 -25.47
C SER A 53 -11.07 9.61 -26.56
N ALA A 54 -11.17 10.06 -27.82
CA ALA A 54 -11.38 9.16 -28.96
C ALA A 54 -10.16 8.26 -29.28
N ASN A 55 -8.95 8.71 -28.94
CA ASN A 55 -7.68 8.06 -29.31
C ASN A 55 -6.93 7.50 -28.08
N TRP A 56 -7.64 6.86 -27.16
CA TRP A 56 -7.00 6.25 -25.99
C TRP A 56 -6.27 4.94 -26.38
N PRO A 57 -4.98 4.78 -26.06
CA PRO A 57 -4.25 3.57 -26.40
C PRO A 57 -4.78 2.37 -25.62
N VAL A 58 -4.72 1.18 -26.22
CA VAL A 58 -5.09 -0.05 -25.53
C VAL A 58 -3.98 -0.38 -24.52
N PRO A 59 -4.27 -0.47 -23.20
CA PRO A 59 -3.23 -0.64 -22.18
C PRO A 59 -2.31 -1.83 -22.41
N LYS A 60 -2.85 -2.96 -22.88
CA LYS A 60 -2.07 -4.19 -23.14
C LYS A 60 -0.99 -4.05 -24.21
N ASP A 61 -1.15 -3.11 -25.12
CA ASP A 61 -0.25 -2.91 -26.27
C ASP A 61 0.89 -1.94 -25.90
N VAL A 62 0.76 -1.21 -24.78
CA VAL A 62 1.74 -0.20 -24.33
C VAL A 62 2.38 -0.58 -22.99
N LEU A 63 1.62 -1.20 -22.08
CA LEU A 63 2.02 -1.47 -20.69
C LEU A 63 2.45 -2.93 -20.48
N GLY A 64 3.39 -3.13 -19.55
CA GLY A 64 3.97 -4.43 -19.24
C GLY A 64 3.13 -5.27 -18.28
N ILE A 65 1.93 -5.72 -18.67
CA ILE A 65 0.96 -6.40 -17.79
C ILE A 65 1.58 -7.54 -16.97
N ASN A 66 2.48 -8.35 -17.55
CA ASN A 66 3.12 -9.47 -16.84
C ASN A 66 4.00 -8.99 -15.66
N LEU A 67 4.76 -7.92 -15.87
CA LEU A 67 5.60 -7.33 -14.84
C LEU A 67 4.74 -6.71 -13.74
N THR A 68 3.69 -5.97 -14.13
CA THR A 68 2.77 -5.33 -13.18
C THR A 68 1.95 -6.36 -12.40
N ALA A 69 1.56 -7.48 -13.01
CA ALA A 69 0.91 -8.58 -12.32
C ALA A 69 1.83 -9.21 -11.26
N PHE A 70 3.11 -9.39 -11.58
CA PHE A 70 4.11 -9.83 -10.61
C PHE A 70 4.29 -8.84 -9.46
N MET A 71 4.35 -7.53 -9.74
CA MET A 71 4.39 -6.48 -8.72
C MET A 71 3.17 -6.54 -7.79
N THR A 72 1.97 -6.70 -8.35
CA THR A 72 0.73 -6.82 -7.57
C THR A 72 0.75 -8.05 -6.66
N PHE A 73 1.18 -9.21 -7.19
CA PHE A 73 1.37 -10.42 -6.39
C PHE A 73 2.38 -10.18 -5.25
N LEU A 74 3.50 -9.53 -5.55
CA LEU A 74 4.56 -9.20 -4.58
C LEU A 74 4.03 -8.32 -3.44
N LEU A 75 3.24 -7.28 -3.74
CA LEU A 75 2.63 -6.43 -2.72
C LEU A 75 1.62 -7.20 -1.86
N ILE A 76 0.79 -8.05 -2.45
CA ILE A 76 -0.14 -8.90 -1.68
C ILE A 76 0.63 -9.78 -0.69
N VAL A 77 1.72 -10.41 -1.14
CA VAL A 77 2.59 -11.21 -0.26
C VAL A 77 3.23 -10.34 0.82
N SER A 78 3.69 -9.14 0.48
CA SER A 78 4.25 -8.15 1.42
C SER A 78 3.24 -7.72 2.50
N SER A 79 1.97 -7.58 2.11
CA SER A 79 0.85 -7.32 3.01
C SER A 79 0.67 -8.48 4.01
N VAL A 80 0.69 -9.72 3.52
CA VAL A 80 0.58 -10.90 4.41
C VAL A 80 1.75 -10.93 5.39
N THR A 81 2.98 -10.64 4.96
CA THR A 81 4.13 -10.59 5.87
C THR A 81 3.98 -9.47 6.91
N MET A 82 3.30 -8.36 6.59
CA MET A 82 3.05 -7.28 7.56
C MET A 82 2.15 -7.77 8.71
N VAL A 83 1.05 -8.47 8.40
CA VAL A 83 0.15 -9.07 9.41
C VAL A 83 0.89 -10.10 10.27
N LEU A 84 1.73 -10.93 9.65
CA LEU A 84 2.53 -11.93 10.37
C LEU A 84 3.55 -11.26 11.31
N SER A 85 4.08 -10.10 10.93
CA SER A 85 4.97 -9.32 11.79
C SER A 85 4.24 -8.80 13.04
N LEU A 86 3.01 -8.29 12.87
CA LEU A 86 2.16 -7.83 13.98
C LEU A 86 1.82 -8.97 14.94
N SER A 87 1.43 -10.14 14.40
CA SER A 87 1.15 -11.31 15.23
C SER A 87 2.39 -11.79 16.01
N ALA A 88 3.58 -11.68 15.41
CA ALA A 88 4.83 -12.06 16.07
C ALA A 88 5.17 -11.14 17.24
N ILE A 89 5.04 -9.81 17.08
CA ILE A 89 5.33 -8.86 18.16
C ILE A 89 4.32 -8.97 19.32
N GLN A 90 3.04 -9.24 19.01
CA GLN A 90 2.02 -9.51 20.03
C GLN A 90 2.32 -10.77 20.85
N LYS A 91 2.98 -11.77 20.24
CA LYS A 91 3.44 -13.00 20.91
C LYS A 91 4.84 -12.88 21.52
N HIS A 92 5.40 -11.66 21.59
CA HIS A 92 6.76 -11.38 22.05
C HIS A 92 7.87 -12.13 21.29
N ASP A 93 7.62 -12.62 20.07
CA ASP A 93 8.61 -13.29 19.24
C ASP A 93 9.35 -12.26 18.36
N MET A 94 10.44 -11.72 18.91
CA MET A 94 11.24 -10.70 18.23
C MET A 94 11.97 -11.19 16.99
N ALA A 95 12.31 -12.48 16.93
CA ALA A 95 13.00 -13.04 15.76
C ALA A 95 12.06 -13.08 14.55
N ARG A 96 10.84 -13.57 14.75
CA ARG A 96 9.81 -13.60 13.69
C ARG A 96 9.36 -12.20 13.31
N PHE A 97 9.19 -11.29 14.27
CA PHE A 97 8.86 -9.89 13.98
C PHE A 97 9.87 -9.26 13.02
N LYS A 98 11.17 -9.33 13.33
CA LYS A 98 12.24 -8.78 12.47
C LYS A 98 12.25 -9.41 11.09
N LYS A 99 12.06 -10.74 11.02
CA LYS A 99 12.01 -11.47 9.76
C LYS A 99 10.85 -10.99 8.89
N PHE A 100 9.63 -10.98 9.42
CA PHE A 100 8.43 -10.67 8.65
C PHE A 100 8.36 -9.20 8.25
N LEU A 101 8.65 -8.27 9.17
CA LEU A 101 8.68 -6.84 8.84
C LEU A 101 9.81 -6.52 7.85
N GLY A 102 10.96 -7.19 7.97
CA GLY A 102 12.05 -7.11 7.00
C GLY A 102 11.65 -7.61 5.61
N LEU A 103 10.87 -8.69 5.52
CA LEU A 103 10.31 -9.18 4.25
C LEU A 103 9.31 -8.20 3.65
N THR A 104 8.46 -7.55 4.45
CA THR A 104 7.54 -6.49 3.98
C THR A 104 8.31 -5.32 3.36
N ILE A 105 9.35 -4.83 4.06
CA ILE A 105 10.23 -3.76 3.57
C ILE A 105 10.91 -4.17 2.25
N LEU A 106 11.45 -5.39 2.20
CA LEU A 106 12.10 -5.91 0.99
C LEU A 106 11.11 -6.01 -0.19
N GLY A 107 9.88 -6.48 0.05
CA GLY A 107 8.83 -6.52 -0.96
C GLY A 107 8.52 -5.13 -1.51
N GLY A 108 8.43 -4.12 -0.64
CA GLY A 108 8.25 -2.72 -1.04
C GLY A 108 9.43 -2.17 -1.86
N LEU A 109 10.67 -2.49 -1.50
CA LEU A 109 11.86 -2.06 -2.24
C LEU A 109 11.93 -2.72 -3.63
N ILE A 110 11.63 -4.02 -3.73
CA ILE A 110 11.58 -4.72 -5.02
C ILE A 110 10.47 -4.12 -5.89
N PHE A 111 9.30 -3.84 -5.31
CA PHE A 111 8.21 -3.15 -6.02
C PHE A 111 8.66 -1.81 -6.60
N LEU A 112 9.30 -0.95 -5.80
CA LEU A 112 9.80 0.35 -6.25
C LEU A 112 10.87 0.22 -7.35
N GLY A 113 11.75 -0.78 -7.23
CA GLY A 113 12.76 -1.08 -8.25
C GLY A 113 12.12 -1.51 -9.58
N CYS A 114 11.14 -2.41 -9.53
CA CYS A 114 10.38 -2.81 -10.71
C CYS A 114 9.61 -1.60 -11.30
N GLN A 115 9.03 -0.75 -10.47
CA GLN A 115 8.26 0.42 -10.90
C GLN A 115 9.16 1.42 -11.63
N ALA A 116 10.36 1.67 -11.11
CA ALA A 116 11.36 2.52 -11.75
C ALA A 116 11.83 1.94 -13.09
N TYR A 117 12.02 0.61 -13.16
CA TYR A 117 12.34 -0.08 -14.41
C TYR A 117 11.22 0.06 -15.45
N GLU A 118 9.97 -0.18 -15.06
CA GLU A 118 8.81 -0.02 -15.96
C GLU A 118 8.70 1.42 -16.48
N TRP A 119 8.83 2.41 -15.60
CA TRP A 119 8.84 3.82 -15.99
C TRP A 119 9.96 4.15 -16.99
N THR A 120 11.18 3.68 -16.73
CA THR A 120 12.33 3.94 -17.61
C THR A 120 12.11 3.32 -18.98
N HIS A 121 11.66 2.07 -19.04
CA HIS A 121 11.34 1.38 -20.28
C HIS A 121 10.19 2.06 -21.05
N LEU A 122 9.14 2.51 -20.35
CA LEU A 122 8.02 3.23 -20.96
C LEU A 122 8.46 4.57 -21.56
N ILE A 123 9.26 5.35 -20.83
CA ILE A 123 9.70 6.69 -21.26
C ILE A 123 10.73 6.62 -22.37
N THR A 124 11.69 5.70 -22.28
CA THR A 124 12.83 5.65 -23.21
C THR A 124 12.54 4.84 -24.47
N GLU A 125 11.73 3.79 -24.38
CA GLU A 125 11.52 2.87 -25.50
C GLU A 125 10.09 2.94 -26.01
N ARG A 126 9.10 2.63 -25.17
CA ARG A 126 7.72 2.42 -25.63
C ARG A 126 7.02 3.68 -26.13
N LEU A 127 7.04 4.76 -25.34
CA LEU A 127 6.34 6.00 -25.71
C LEU A 127 6.86 6.58 -27.04
N PRO A 128 8.18 6.66 -27.29
CA PRO A 128 8.71 7.00 -28.62
C PRO A 128 8.27 6.06 -29.74
N GLU A 129 8.25 4.74 -29.52
CA GLU A 129 7.82 3.74 -30.52
C GLU A 129 6.38 3.97 -30.98
N VAL A 130 5.48 4.30 -30.06
CA VAL A 130 4.06 4.56 -30.37
C VAL A 130 3.77 6.03 -30.69
N GLY A 131 4.81 6.88 -30.79
CA GLY A 131 4.68 8.31 -31.10
C GLY A 131 3.98 9.12 -30.01
N LEU A 132 3.93 8.61 -28.78
CA LEU A 132 3.34 9.28 -27.62
C LEU A 132 4.44 10.02 -26.84
N SER A 133 4.13 11.22 -26.35
CA SER A 133 5.02 11.92 -25.41
C SER A 133 4.40 11.98 -24.03
N PHE A 134 5.22 11.77 -23.00
CA PHE A 134 4.76 11.78 -21.60
C PHE A 134 4.15 13.13 -21.21
N SER A 135 4.63 14.22 -21.81
CA SER A 135 4.21 15.60 -21.47
C SER A 135 3.00 16.08 -22.26
N THR A 136 2.69 15.46 -23.40
CA THR A 136 1.65 15.96 -24.31
C THR A 136 0.47 15.01 -24.47
N HIS A 137 0.63 13.73 -24.14
CA HIS A 137 -0.44 12.76 -24.29
C HIS A 137 -1.17 12.49 -22.97
N LEU A 138 -2.50 12.69 -22.96
CA LEU A 138 -3.32 12.58 -21.75
C LEU A 138 -3.19 11.22 -21.04
N PHE A 139 -3.14 10.11 -21.80
CA PHE A 139 -2.93 8.79 -21.23
C PHE A 139 -1.62 8.72 -20.43
N ALA A 140 -0.51 9.17 -21.02
CA ALA A 140 0.80 9.07 -20.38
C ALA A 140 0.89 10.00 -19.17
N THR A 141 0.47 11.25 -19.29
CA THR A 141 0.50 12.21 -18.17
C THR A 141 -0.34 11.73 -16.99
N THR A 142 -1.57 11.27 -17.23
CA THR A 142 -2.45 10.78 -16.15
C THR A 142 -1.94 9.48 -15.53
N PHE A 143 -1.39 8.57 -16.34
CA PHE A 143 -0.75 7.34 -15.89
C PHE A 143 0.43 7.63 -14.94
N PHE A 144 1.36 8.51 -15.33
CA PHE A 144 2.55 8.83 -14.53
C PHE A 144 2.19 9.60 -13.26
N ILE A 145 1.20 10.49 -13.29
CA ILE A 145 0.72 11.17 -12.07
C ILE A 145 0.13 10.16 -11.09
N LEU A 146 -0.77 9.29 -11.55
CA LEU A 146 -1.46 8.32 -10.69
C LEU A 146 -0.48 7.29 -10.10
N THR A 147 0.33 6.65 -10.95
CA THR A 147 1.30 5.64 -10.51
C THR A 147 2.47 6.26 -9.73
N GLY A 148 2.85 7.50 -10.05
CA GLY A 148 3.92 8.22 -9.35
C GLY A 148 3.49 8.69 -7.96
N PHE A 149 2.27 9.19 -7.83
CA PHE A 149 1.68 9.51 -6.53
C PHE A 149 1.60 8.27 -5.65
N HIS A 150 1.20 7.12 -6.21
CA HIS A 150 1.25 5.85 -5.50
C HIS A 150 2.70 5.44 -5.11
N GLY A 151 3.65 5.52 -6.04
CA GLY A 151 5.06 5.19 -5.77
C GLY A 151 5.67 6.04 -4.64
N MET A 152 5.26 7.31 -4.53
CA MET A 152 5.61 8.18 -3.40
C MET A 152 5.09 7.62 -2.07
N HIS A 153 3.84 7.15 -2.03
CA HIS A 153 3.25 6.54 -0.83
C HIS A 153 3.96 5.23 -0.45
N VAL A 154 4.26 4.36 -1.42
CA VAL A 154 5.05 3.15 -1.16
C VAL A 154 6.43 3.49 -0.60
N THR A 155 7.09 4.50 -1.16
CA THR A 155 8.39 4.99 -0.64
C THR A 155 8.27 5.48 0.81
N GLY A 156 7.24 6.28 1.09
CA GLY A 156 6.92 6.72 2.46
C GLY A 156 6.66 5.56 3.41
N GLY A 157 5.92 4.54 2.96
CA GLY A 157 5.66 3.32 3.73
C GLY A 157 6.91 2.48 4.00
N VAL A 158 7.82 2.37 3.03
CA VAL A 158 9.09 1.65 3.20
C VAL A 158 9.94 2.35 4.26
N ILE A 159 10.03 3.68 4.19
CA ILE A 159 10.74 4.49 5.19
C ILE A 159 10.07 4.33 6.56
N TYR A 160 8.74 4.44 6.62
CA TYR A 160 7.99 4.31 7.87
C TYR A 160 8.17 2.95 8.53
N ASN A 161 8.01 1.85 7.78
CA ASN A 161 8.24 0.49 8.28
C ASN A 161 9.69 0.25 8.71
N SER A 162 10.66 0.82 8.00
CA SER A 162 12.07 0.76 8.39
C SER A 162 12.33 1.46 9.73
N CYS A 163 11.72 2.64 9.93
CA CYS A 163 11.76 3.37 11.19
C CYS A 163 11.09 2.59 12.33
N VAL A 164 9.93 1.97 12.07
CA VAL A 164 9.22 1.14 13.05
C VAL A 164 10.05 -0.09 13.44
N LEU A 165 10.66 -0.79 12.47
CA LEU A 165 11.57 -1.90 12.73
C LEU A 165 12.72 -1.45 13.64
N ALA A 166 13.38 -0.34 13.30
CA ALA A 166 14.46 0.21 14.11
C ALA A 166 14.00 0.63 15.52
N ALA A 167 12.83 1.25 15.66
CA ALA A 167 12.31 1.70 16.96
C ALA A 167 11.90 0.54 17.87
N VAL A 168 11.24 -0.50 17.32
CA VAL A 168 10.89 -1.72 18.08
C VAL A 168 12.15 -2.45 18.50
N THR A 169 13.14 -2.62 17.61
CA THR A 169 14.40 -3.31 17.98
C THR A 169 15.20 -2.57 19.06
N ARG A 170 15.00 -1.26 19.22
CA ARG A 170 15.57 -0.43 20.29
C ARG A 170 14.71 -0.37 21.56
N GLY A 171 13.60 -1.11 21.61
CA GLY A 171 12.67 -1.13 22.74
C GLY A 171 11.85 0.14 22.92
N ARG A 172 11.75 1.00 21.89
CA ARG A 172 11.01 2.26 21.97
C ARG A 172 9.53 2.11 21.59
N TYR A 173 9.21 1.17 20.70
CA TYR A 173 7.86 0.95 20.18
C TYR A 173 7.30 -0.42 20.56
N GLU A 174 6.01 -0.42 20.87
CA GLU A 174 5.18 -1.59 21.18
C GLU A 174 4.33 -2.02 19.97
N ALA A 175 3.63 -3.16 20.10
CA ALA A 175 2.76 -3.74 19.07
C ALA A 175 1.75 -2.76 18.45
N LYS A 176 1.17 -1.84 19.24
CA LYS A 176 0.25 -0.81 18.76
C LYS A 176 0.81 0.08 17.65
N HIS A 177 2.11 0.39 17.70
CA HIS A 177 2.76 1.21 16.66
C HIS A 177 2.95 0.43 15.37
N VAL A 178 3.20 -0.87 15.48
CA VAL A 178 3.27 -1.79 14.33
C VAL A 178 1.90 -1.96 13.69
N GLU A 179 0.84 -2.02 14.49
CA GLU A 179 -0.54 -2.06 13.99
C GLU A 179 -0.88 -0.80 13.19
N ILE A 180 -0.58 0.38 13.72
CA ILE A 180 -0.80 1.66 13.01
C ILE A 180 -0.02 1.71 11.69
N ALA A 181 1.24 1.25 11.69
CA ALA A 181 2.02 1.13 10.46
C ALA A 181 1.44 0.12 9.47
N GLY A 182 0.86 -0.97 9.99
CA GLY A 182 0.17 -1.99 9.20
C GLY A 182 -1.04 -1.43 8.49
N LEU A 183 -1.87 -0.63 9.17
CA LEU A 183 -3.03 0.04 8.56
C LEU A 183 -2.63 0.87 7.34
N TYR A 184 -1.55 1.65 7.45
CA TYR A 184 -1.02 2.43 6.33
C TYR A 184 -0.56 1.53 5.18
N TRP A 185 0.25 0.50 5.49
CA TRP A 185 0.80 -0.38 4.45
C TRP A 185 -0.29 -1.14 3.69
N HIS A 186 -1.29 -1.68 4.40
CA HIS A 186 -2.45 -2.34 3.79
C HIS A 186 -3.27 -1.41 2.92
N PHE A 187 -3.44 -0.15 3.32
CA PHE A 187 -4.13 0.83 2.51
C PHE A 187 -3.39 1.12 1.20
N VAL A 188 -2.07 1.32 1.27
CA VAL A 188 -1.24 1.52 0.07
C VAL A 188 -1.37 0.31 -0.87
N ASP A 189 -1.28 -0.92 -0.36
CA ASP A 189 -1.46 -2.13 -1.16
C ASP A 189 -2.85 -2.20 -1.83
N LEU A 190 -3.91 -1.86 -1.10
CA LEU A 190 -5.28 -1.83 -1.62
C LEU A 190 -5.40 -0.84 -2.78
N VAL A 191 -4.84 0.36 -2.65
CA VAL A 191 -4.84 1.37 -3.70
C VAL A 191 -4.13 0.85 -4.96
N TRP A 192 -3.02 0.11 -4.81
CA TRP A 192 -2.34 -0.48 -5.96
C TRP A 192 -3.21 -1.46 -6.72
N ILE A 193 -3.96 -2.31 -6.01
CA ILE A 193 -4.88 -3.27 -6.64
C ILE A 193 -5.94 -2.55 -7.48
N LEU A 194 -6.44 -1.41 -6.99
CA LEU A 194 -7.38 -0.58 -7.75
C LEU A 194 -6.71 0.03 -8.99
N ILE A 195 -5.50 0.58 -8.85
CA ILE A 195 -4.72 1.13 -9.97
C ILE A 195 -4.48 0.06 -11.03
N PHE A 196 -3.98 -1.12 -10.63
CA PHE A 196 -3.76 -2.24 -11.54
C PHE A 196 -5.04 -2.61 -12.30
N THR A 197 -6.18 -2.70 -11.60
CA THR A 197 -7.46 -3.05 -12.21
C THR A 197 -7.93 -1.98 -13.21
N PHE A 198 -8.00 -0.72 -12.81
CA PHE A 198 -8.60 0.34 -13.64
C PHE A 198 -7.67 0.88 -14.75
N VAL A 199 -6.36 0.78 -14.57
CA VAL A 199 -5.38 1.39 -15.49
C VAL A 199 -4.74 0.36 -16.41
N TYR A 200 -4.40 -0.83 -15.90
CA TYR A 200 -3.70 -1.85 -16.67
C TYR A 200 -4.64 -2.87 -17.32
N LEU A 201 -5.76 -3.20 -16.66
CA LEU A 201 -6.67 -4.24 -17.15
C LEU A 201 -7.88 -3.68 -17.92
N LEU A 202 -8.45 -2.56 -17.45
CA LEU A 202 -9.63 -1.91 -18.06
C LEU A 202 -9.27 -0.84 -19.08
#